data_AF-A0A5C5ZEX0-F1
#
_entry.id   AF-A0A5C5ZEX0-F1
#
_cell.length_a   1.000
_cell.length_b   1.000
_cell.length_c   1.000
_cell.angle_alpha   90.00
_cell.angle_beta   90.00
_cell.angle_gamma   90.00
#
_symmetry.space_group_name_H-M   'P 1'
#
loop_
_entity.id
_entity.type
_entity.pdbx_description
1 polymer ?
#
loop_
_entity_poly.entity_id
_entity_poly.type
_entity_poly.pdbx_seq_one_letter_code
_entity_poly.pdbx_strand_id
1 'polypeptide(L)' 'MLLLKSLIVDGMVITGDAMFCQRKLCQQIIDSGGDYLITVKDNQPELNKTVKSDFNPGLSTLQRTSSPSAA' A
#
# COMPACT_ATOMS: atom_id res chain seq x y z
N MET A 1 13.53 -11.38 -8.20
CA MET A 1 13.74 -12.49 -7.25
C MET A 1 13.14 -13.77 -7.84
N LEU A 2 13.82 -14.91 -7.69
CA LEU A 2 13.39 -16.21 -8.24
C LEU A 2 12.19 -16.80 -7.49
N LEU A 3 12.03 -16.50 -6.18
CA LEU A 3 11.03 -17.15 -5.33
C LEU A 3 9.57 -16.90 -5.78
N LEU A 4 9.20 -15.63 -6.03
CA LEU A 4 7.85 -15.28 -6.49
C LEU A 4 7.52 -15.86 -7.88
N LYS A 5 8.52 -16.10 -8.74
CA LYS A 5 8.29 -16.70 -10.06
C LYS A 5 7.92 -18.18 -10.00
N SER A 6 8.24 -18.84 -8.89
CA SER A 6 7.98 -20.26 -8.67
C SER A 6 6.72 -20.52 -7.84
N LEU A 7 6.10 -19.47 -7.31
CA LEU A 7 4.85 -19.55 -6.57
C LEU A 7 3.69 -19.27 -7.54
N ILE A 8 2.57 -19.97 -7.33
CA ILE A 8 1.29 -19.51 -7.88
C ILE A 8 0.93 -18.27 -7.06
N VAL A 9 0.64 -17.15 -7.70
CA VAL A 9 0.34 -15.86 -7.02
C VAL A 9 -0.98 -15.25 -7.51
N ASP A 10 -1.46 -15.71 -8.67
CA ASP A 10 -2.67 -15.23 -9.32
C ASP A 10 -3.89 -15.35 -8.39
N GLY A 11 -4.61 -14.24 -8.20
CA GLY A 11 -5.76 -14.14 -7.32
C GLY A 11 -5.47 -14.23 -5.82
N MET A 12 -4.21 -14.17 -5.39
CA MET A 12 -3.84 -14.22 -3.96
C MET A 12 -3.36 -12.87 -3.43
N VAL A 13 -3.66 -12.62 -2.14
CA VAL A 13 -3.13 -11.48 -1.39
C VAL A 13 -1.87 -11.90 -0.64
N ILE A 14 -0.74 -11.30 -1.01
CA ILE A 14 0.55 -11.52 -0.35
C ILE A 14 0.73 -10.52 0.79
N THR A 15 0.81 -11.02 2.01
CA THR A 15 1.10 -10.22 3.20
C THR A 15 2.57 -10.29 3.58
N GLY A 16 3.17 -9.19 4.03
CA GLY A 16 4.58 -9.18 4.43
C GLY A 16 4.96 -8.03 5.36
N ASP A 17 6.12 -8.17 6.00
CA ASP A 17 6.67 -7.11 6.85
C ASP A 17 7.31 -5.98 6.01
N ALA A 18 7.67 -4.90 6.71
CA ALA A 18 8.15 -3.67 6.07
C ALA A 18 9.46 -3.81 5.29
N MET A 19 10.29 -4.82 5.56
CA MET A 19 11.49 -5.12 4.78
C MET A 19 11.16 -5.52 3.33
N PHE A 20 9.96 -6.06 3.09
CA PHE A 20 9.47 -6.44 1.76
C PHE A 20 8.71 -5.34 1.02
N CYS A 21 8.60 -4.13 1.58
CA CYS A 21 7.95 -2.96 0.95
C CYS A 21 8.80 -2.35 -0.18
N GLN A 22 9.32 -3.21 -1.07
CA GLN A 22 10.16 -2.85 -2.20
C GLN A 22 9.30 -2.75 -3.45
N ARG A 23 9.35 -1.60 -4.14
CA ARG A 23 8.55 -1.33 -5.34
C ARG A 23 8.67 -2.42 -6.41
N LYS A 24 9.88 -2.95 -6.62
CA LYS A 24 10.12 -4.04 -7.58
C LYS A 24 9.42 -5.35 -7.19
N LEU A 25 9.31 -5.64 -5.89
CA LEU A 25 8.62 -6.83 -5.39
C LEU A 25 7.11 -6.67 -5.51
N CYS A 26 6.56 -5.53 -5.07
CA CYS A 26 5.14 -5.19 -5.22
C CYS A 26 4.70 -5.24 -6.70
N GLN A 27 5.52 -4.68 -7.60
CA GLN A 27 5.24 -4.73 -9.04
C GLN A 27 5.22 -6.17 -9.55
N GLN A 28 6.18 -7.00 -9.14
CA GLN A 28 6.22 -8.40 -9.54
C GLN A 28 4.98 -9.18 -9.09
N ILE A 29 4.40 -8.86 -7.92
CA ILE A 29 3.17 -9.49 -7.42
C ILE A 29 1.99 -9.14 -8.34
N ILE A 30 1.83 -7.84 -8.66
CA ILE A 30 0.77 -7.35 -9.57
C ILE A 30 0.94 -7.97 -10.96
N ASP A 31 2.16 -7.97 -11.50
CA ASP A 31 2.46 -8.54 -12.82
C ASP A 31 2.15 -10.05 -12.88
N SER A 32 2.10 -10.73 -11.73
CA SER A 32 1.77 -12.14 -11.60
C SER A 32 0.28 -12.40 -11.28
N GLY A 33 -0.57 -11.36 -11.33
CA GLY A 33 -2.01 -11.45 -11.09
C GLY A 33 -2.43 -11.48 -9.62
N GLY A 34 -1.50 -11.20 -8.70
CA GLY A 34 -1.76 -11.14 -7.26
C GLY A 34 -1.90 -9.73 -6.73
N ASP A 35 -2.34 -9.63 -5.48
CA ASP A 35 -2.43 -8.41 -4.68
C ASP A 35 -1.43 -8.44 -3.53
N TYR A 36 -1.18 -7.29 -2.88
CA TYR A 36 -0.29 -7.24 -1.71
C TYR A 36 -0.82 -6.35 -0.59
N LEU A 37 -0.53 -6.76 0.65
CA LEU A 37 -0.71 -5.96 1.87
C LEU A 37 0.59 -6.01 2.66
N ILE A 38 1.41 -4.98 2.51
CA ILE A 38 2.74 -4.90 3.11
C ILE A 38 2.81 -3.69 4.03
N THR A 39 3.40 -3.87 5.21
CA THR A 39 3.52 -2.78 6.18
C THR A 39 4.52 -1.73 5.72
N VAL A 40 4.23 -0.44 5.89
CA VAL A 40 5.22 0.63 5.69
C VAL A 40 5.66 1.21 7.03
N LYS A 41 6.98 1.32 7.24
CA LYS A 41 7.62 1.92 8.43
C LYS A 41 8.77 2.82 7.98
N ASP A 42 9.85 2.88 8.75
CA ASP A 42 11.03 3.70 8.47
C ASP A 42 11.86 3.21 7.26
N ASN A 43 11.57 2.01 6.73
CA ASN A 43 12.12 1.52 5.46
C ASN A 43 11.76 2.41 4.26
N GLN A 44 10.66 3.18 4.36
CA GLN A 44 10.23 4.15 3.35
C GLN A 44 9.74 5.42 4.07
N PRO A 45 10.67 6.27 4.55
CA PRO A 45 10.33 7.34 5.50
C PRO A 45 9.40 8.40 4.91
N GLU A 46 9.56 8.75 3.63
CA GLU A 46 8.66 9.69 2.94
C GLU A 46 7.26 9.10 2.79
N LEU A 47 7.16 7.87 2.30
CA LEU A 47 5.86 7.18 2.14
C LEU A 47 5.15 7.03 3.49
N ASN A 48 5.88 6.68 4.55
CA ASN A 48 5.30 6.57 5.90
C ASN A 48 4.74 7.91 6.39
N LYS A 49 5.45 9.03 6.15
CA LYS A 49 4.97 10.37 6.49
C LYS A 49 3.72 10.74 5.70
N THR A 50 3.69 10.47 4.39
CA THR A 50 2.52 10.74 3.54
C THR A 50 1.31 9.96 4.01
N VAL A 51 1.45 8.65 4.22
CA VAL A 51 0.37 7.80 4.74
C VAL A 51 -0.13 8.34 6.09
N LYS A 52 0.74 8.63 7.05
CA LYS A 52 0.31 9.21 8.35
C LYS A 52 -0.43 10.54 8.20
N SER A 53 -0.05 11.36 7.22
CA SER A 53 -0.68 12.66 6.97
C SER A 53 -2.07 12.50 6.34
N ASP A 54 -2.21 11.59 5.37
CA ASP A 54 -3.48 11.33 4.68
C ASP A 54 -4.53 10.68 5.58
N PHE A 55 -4.10 9.84 6.52
CA PHE A 55 -4.98 9.21 7.51
C PHE A 55 -5.14 10.05 8.79
N ASN A 56 -4.65 11.29 8.82
CA ASN A 56 -4.92 12.22 9.91
C ASN A 56 -6.37 12.76 9.79
N PRO A 57 -7.26 12.54 10.78
CA PRO A 57 -8.71 12.81 10.70
C PRO A 57 -9.14 14.27 10.43
N GLY A 58 -8.20 15.23 10.31
CA GLY A 58 -8.47 16.61 9.88
C GLY A 58 -7.99 16.96 8.46
N LEU A 59 -7.25 16.06 7.80
CA LEU A 59 -6.62 16.30 6.50
C LEU A 59 -6.97 15.24 5.45
N SER A 60 -7.63 14.15 5.85
CA SER A 60 -8.09 13.11 4.94
C SER A 60 -8.91 13.70 3.80
N THR A 61 -8.44 13.49 2.58
CA THR A 61 -9.05 14.02 1.35
C THR A 61 -10.50 13.55 1.19
N LEU A 62 -10.83 12.36 1.69
CA LEU A 62 -12.19 11.81 1.63
C LEU A 62 -13.14 12.43 2.66
N GLN A 63 -12.62 13.09 3.71
CA GLN A 63 -13.44 13.85 4.66
C GLN A 63 -13.68 15.30 4.20
N ARG A 64 -12.96 15.80 3.19
CA ARG A 64 -13.19 17.15 2.61
C ARG A 64 -14.39 17.23 1.66
N THR A 65 -14.89 16.09 1.17
CA THR A 65 -16.06 16.07 0.27
C THR A 65 -17.39 15.97 1.03
N SER A 66 -17.35 15.79 2.36
CA SER A 66 -18.54 15.87 3.23
C SER A 66 -18.74 17.27 3.80
N SER A 67 -18.60 18.31 2.98
CA SER A 67 -19.24 19.59 3.27
C SER A 67 -20.74 19.41 3.04
N PRO A 68 -21.63 19.55 4.04
CA PRO A 68 -23.02 19.75 3.72
C PRO A 68 -23.12 21.11 3.04
N SER A 69 -23.58 21.10 1.78
CA SER A 69 -24.26 22.27 1.25
C SER A 69 -25.43 22.54 2.19
N ALA A 70 -25.30 23.57 3.01
CA ALA A 70 -26.36 24.08 3.87
C ALA A 70 -26.30 25.62 3.81
N ALA A 71 -27.45 26.16 3.38
CA ALA A 71 -27.82 27.57 3.17
C ALA A 71 -27.34 28.21 1.85
#